data_AF-A0A1R3UU85-F1
#
_entry.id   AF-A0A1R3UU85-F1
#
_cell.length_a   1.000
_cell.length_b   1.000
_cell.length_c   1.000
_cell.angle_alpha   90.00
_cell.angle_beta   90.00
_cell.angle_gamma   90.00
#
_symmetry.space_group_name_H-M   'P 1'
#
loop_
_entity.id
_entity.type
_entity.pdbx_description
1 polymer ?
#
loop_
_entity_poly.entity_id
_entity_poly.type
_entity_poly.pdbx_seq_one_letter_code
_entity_poly.pdbx_strand_id
1 'polypeptide(L)'
;MTQTDADAKPEKEPKRRTGPVTFTKQVVDELRKVRWPTRKELVTYTIVVLVFVVIILSYVSLLDFAFCEAVTWLYSTFGRPSA
;
A
#
# COMPACT_ATOMS: atom_id res chain seq x y z
N MET A 1 71.21 32.05 -9.41
CA MET A 1 70.07 31.43 -10.11
C MET A 1 69.51 30.36 -9.21
N THR A 2 68.61 30.74 -8.31
CA THR A 2 67.93 29.86 -7.37
C THR A 2 66.69 29.32 -8.06
N GLN A 3 66.69 28.03 -8.43
CA GLN A 3 65.48 27.33 -8.81
C GLN A 3 65.07 26.48 -7.62
N THR A 4 63.99 26.91 -6.97
CA THR A 4 63.32 26.20 -5.89
C THR A 4 62.50 25.08 -6.52
N ASP A 5 62.98 23.84 -6.40
CA ASP A 5 62.18 22.64 -6.62
C ASP A 5 61.18 22.50 -5.46
N ALA A 6 60.08 23.24 -5.54
CA ALA A 6 58.97 23.07 -4.62
C ALA A 6 57.66 23.37 -5.35
N ASP A 7 57.16 22.39 -6.10
CA ASP A 7 55.71 22.18 -6.21
C ASP A 7 55.40 20.78 -6.78
N ALA A 8 55.55 19.76 -5.94
CA ALA A 8 54.93 18.45 -6.17
C ALA A 8 53.66 18.38 -5.30
N LYS A 9 52.60 19.07 -5.74
CA LYS A 9 51.30 19.03 -5.06
C LYS A 9 50.61 17.68 -5.37
N PRO A 10 50.27 16.84 -4.37
CA PRO A 10 49.59 15.59 -4.63
C PRO A 10 48.13 15.88 -4.99
N GLU A 11 47.75 15.57 -6.23
CA GLU A 11 46.36 15.60 -6.69
C GLU A 11 45.58 14.49 -5.98
N LYS A 12 44.97 14.83 -4.85
CA LYS A 12 44.02 13.95 -4.17
C LYS A 12 42.73 13.93 -4.98
N GLU A 13 42.54 12.89 -5.79
CA GLU A 13 41.21 12.57 -6.31
C GLU A 13 40.23 12.38 -5.14
N PRO A 14 39.16 13.19 -5.05
CA PRO A 14 38.14 12.96 -4.05
C PRO A 14 37.36 11.71 -4.45
N LYS A 15 37.59 10.62 -3.72
CA LYS A 15 36.81 9.37 -3.75
C LYS A 15 35.32 9.73 -3.69
N ARG A 16 34.66 9.70 -4.84
CA ARG A 16 33.24 10.05 -5.04
C ARG A 16 32.37 9.00 -4.35
N ARG A 17 32.23 9.11 -3.02
CA ARG A 17 31.22 8.39 -2.25
C ARG A 17 29.87 8.80 -2.82
N THR A 18 29.08 7.84 -3.29
CA THR A 18 27.70 8.06 -3.73
C THR A 18 26.92 8.65 -2.55
N GLY A 19 26.81 9.97 -2.51
CA GLY A 19 26.14 10.66 -1.42
C GLY A 19 24.64 10.36 -1.42
N PRO A 20 23.93 10.58 -0.30
CA PRO A 20 22.47 10.42 -0.21
C PRO A 20 21.70 11.24 -1.27
N VAL A 21 22.31 12.33 -1.76
CA VAL A 21 21.79 13.15 -2.88
C VAL A 21 21.80 12.39 -4.21
N THR A 22 22.76 11.49 -4.45
CA THR A 22 22.84 10.69 -5.67
C THR A 22 21.88 9.50 -5.61
N PHE A 23 21.69 8.90 -4.44
CA PHE A 23 20.72 7.82 -4.20
C PHE A 23 19.27 8.28 -4.41
N THR A 24 18.89 9.44 -3.87
CA THR A 24 17.53 9.99 -4.07
C THR A 24 17.23 10.29 -5.54
N LYS A 25 18.22 10.75 -6.31
CA LYS A 25 18.09 10.90 -7.77
C LYS A 25 17.82 9.56 -8.46
N GLN A 26 18.58 8.52 -8.11
CA GLN A 26 18.39 7.16 -8.65
C GLN A 26 16.99 6.59 -8.31
N VAL A 27 16.49 6.81 -7.08
CA VAL A 27 15.15 6.37 -6.68
C VAL A 27 14.05 7.08 -7.48
N VAL A 28 14.17 8.40 -7.71
CA VAL A 28 13.19 9.15 -8.52
C VAL A 28 13.20 8.68 -9.98
N ASP A 29 14.37 8.40 -10.53
CA ASP A 29 14.51 7.87 -11.90
C ASP A 29 13.88 6.48 -12.03
N GLU A 30 13.95 5.64 -10.99
CA GLU A 30 13.29 4.33 -10.97
C GLU A 30 11.77 4.44 -10.73
N LEU A 31 11.34 5.34 -9.85
CA LEU A 31 9.91 5.62 -9.61
C LEU A 31 9.21 6.17 -10.85
N ARG A 32 9.93 6.85 -11.75
CA ARG A 32 9.40 7.29 -13.05
C ARG A 32 9.14 6.13 -14.02
N LYS A 33 9.80 4.98 -13.83
CA LYS A 33 9.54 3.75 -14.61
C LYS A 33 8.30 3.01 -14.11
N VAL A 34 7.83 3.32 -12.90
CA VAL A 34 6.57 2.80 -12.40
C VAL A 34 5.45 3.34 -13.28
N ARG A 35 4.77 2.42 -13.95
CA ARG A 35 3.61 2.72 -14.77
C ARG A 35 2.49 3.19 -13.84
N TRP A 36 2.33 4.50 -13.72
CA TRP A 36 1.21 5.07 -13.01
C TRP A 36 -0.08 4.80 -13.78
N PRO A 37 -1.11 4.26 -13.11
CA PRO A 37 -2.34 3.86 -13.75
C PRO A 37 -3.08 5.08 -14.32
N THR A 38 -3.76 4.89 -15.43
CA THR A 38 -4.60 5.95 -16.01
C THR A 38 -5.85 6.16 -15.15
N ARG A 39 -6.48 7.35 -15.23
CA ARG A 39 -7.72 7.60 -14.47
C ARG A 39 -8.83 6.58 -14.76
N LYS A 40 -8.86 6.02 -15.97
CA LYS A 40 -9.81 4.98 -16.36
C LYS A 40 -9.56 3.67 -15.60
N GLU A 41 -8.30 3.23 -15.52
CA GLU A 41 -7.91 2.03 -14.77
C GLU A 41 -8.24 2.15 -13.29
N LEU A 42 -7.93 3.32 -12.69
CA LEU A 42 -8.26 3.60 -11.29
C LEU A 42 -9.77 3.44 -11.02
N VAL A 43 -10.61 4.06 -11.86
CA VAL A 43 -12.07 3.97 -11.72
C VAL A 43 -12.55 2.53 -11.88
N THR A 44 -12.05 1.80 -12.88
CA THR A 44 -12.41 0.39 -13.08
C THR A 44 -12.06 -0.44 -11.84
N TYR A 45 -10.86 -0.29 -11.29
CA TYR A 45 -10.45 -1.03 -10.09
C TYR A 45 -11.30 -0.67 -8.87
N THR A 46 -11.61 0.61 -8.66
CA THR A 46 -12.51 1.03 -7.58
C THR A 46 -13.91 0.46 -7.75
N ILE A 47 -14.47 0.45 -8.97
CA ILE A 47 -15.80 -0.15 -9.23
C ILE A 47 -15.81 -1.64 -8.92
N VAL A 48 -14.79 -2.39 -9.37
CA VAL A 48 -14.70 -3.83 -9.09
C VAL A 48 -14.67 -4.09 -7.59
N VAL A 49 -13.87 -3.32 -6.84
CA VAL A 49 -13.81 -3.44 -5.37
C VAL A 49 -15.16 -3.09 -4.73
N LEU A 50 -15.84 -2.04 -5.18
CA LEU A 50 -17.17 -1.66 -4.67
C LEU A 50 -18.21 -2.76 -4.89
N VAL A 51 -18.26 -3.34 -6.10
CA VAL A 51 -19.16 -4.45 -6.40
C VAL A 51 -18.88 -5.65 -5.50
N PHE A 52 -17.60 -6.00 -5.32
CA PHE A 52 -17.20 -7.09 -4.44
C PHE A 52 -17.61 -6.85 -2.97
N VAL A 53 -17.39 -5.63 -2.45
CA VAL A 53 -17.81 -5.24 -1.10
C VAL A 53 -19.33 -5.34 -0.94
N VAL A 54 -20.10 -4.87 -1.91
CA VAL A 54 -21.58 -4.96 -1.88
C VAL A 54 -22.05 -6.41 -1.83
N ILE A 55 -21.43 -7.31 -2.60
CA ILE A 55 -21.77 -8.73 -2.58
C ILE A 55 -21.53 -9.32 -1.19
N ILE A 56 -20.36 -9.08 -0.59
CA ILE A 56 -20.05 -9.61 0.76
C ILE A 56 -20.99 -9.01 1.81
N LEU A 57 -21.24 -7.70 1.77
CA LEU A 57 -22.18 -7.06 2.69
C LEU A 57 -23.59 -7.65 2.57
N SER A 58 -24.05 -7.89 1.34
CA SER A 58 -25.35 -8.52 1.11
C SER A 58 -25.41 -9.95 1.64
N TYR A 59 -24.35 -10.74 1.46
CA TYR A 59 -24.25 -12.10 1.96
C TYR A 59 -24.26 -12.14 3.48
N VAL A 60 -23.39 -11.34 4.12
CA VAL A 60 -23.30 -11.26 5.59
C VAL A 60 -24.62 -10.76 6.17
N SER A 61 -25.21 -9.71 5.61
CA SER A 61 -26.50 -9.18 6.07
C SER A 61 -27.64 -10.19 5.95
N LEU A 62 -27.68 -10.98 4.87
CA LEU A 62 -28.69 -12.03 4.70
C LEU A 62 -28.51 -13.14 5.74
N LEU A 63 -27.26 -13.52 5.96
CA LEU A 63 -26.89 -14.54 6.93
C LEU A 63 -27.22 -14.07 8.36
N ASP A 64 -26.91 -12.84 8.72
CA ASP A 64 -27.27 -12.23 10.00
C ASP A 64 -28.79 -12.25 10.23
N PHE A 65 -29.57 -11.91 9.20
CA PHE A 65 -31.03 -11.96 9.27
C PHE A 65 -31.54 -13.39 9.54
N ALA A 66 -31.01 -14.38 8.82
CA ALA A 66 -31.35 -15.78 9.01
C ALA A 66 -30.98 -16.27 10.42
N PHE A 67 -29.82 -15.86 10.94
CA PHE A 67 -29.40 -16.21 12.31
C PHE A 67 -30.27 -15.55 13.37
N CYS A 68 -30.68 -14.29 13.19
CA CYS A 68 -31.60 -13.61 14.12
C CYS A 68 -32.94 -14.35 14.25
N GLU A 69 -33.52 -14.78 13.14
CA GLU A 69 -34.77 -15.55 13.13
C GLU A 69 -34.56 -16.94 13.76
N ALA A 70 -33.48 -17.64 13.40
CA ALA A 70 -33.15 -18.95 13.96
C ALA A 70 -32.96 -18.92 15.48
N VAL A 71 -32.25 -17.92 16.02
CA VAL A 71 -32.03 -17.77 17.46
C VAL A 71 -33.32 -17.41 18.19
N THR A 72 -34.15 -16.55 17.60
CA THR A 72 -35.45 -16.18 18.18
C THR A 72 -36.39 -17.38 18.23
N TRP A 73 -36.44 -18.16 17.13
CA TRP A 73 -37.20 -19.40 17.08
C TRP A 73 -36.71 -20.41 18.13
N LEU A 74 -35.39 -20.59 18.23
CA LEU A 74 -34.77 -21.49 19.20
C LEU A 74 -35.10 -21.08 20.64
N TYR A 75 -34.95 -19.80 20.98
CA TYR A 75 -35.29 -19.29 22.30
C TYR A 75 -36.79 -19.38 22.59
N SER A 76 -37.65 -19.11 21.62
CA SER A 76 -39.11 -19.27 21.79
C SER A 76 -39.53 -20.72 22.04
N THR A 77 -38.80 -21.67 21.44
CA THR A 77 -39.06 -23.11 21.55
C THR A 77 -38.53 -23.66 22.88
N PHE A 78 -37.34 -23.24 23.32
CA PHE A 78 -36.71 -23.75 24.55
C PHE A 78 -37.01 -22.92 25.81
N GLY A 79 -37.20 -21.62 25.66
CA GLY A 79 -37.31 -20.64 26.74
C GLY A 79 -38.74 -20.30 27.11
N ARG A 80 -39.71 -21.20 26.92
CA ARG A 80 -41.08 -21.05 27.40
C ARG A 80 -41.12 -21.54 28.85
N PRO A 81 -41.05 -20.67 29.88
CA PRO A 81 -41.25 -21.10 31.25
C PRO A 81 -42.75 -21.36 31.36
N SER A 82 -43.11 -22.62 31.55
CA SER A 82 -44.44 -23.00 32.02
C SER A 82 -44.65 -22.39 33.41
N ALA A 83 -45.28 -21.22 33.46
CA ALA A 83 -45.97 -20.67 34.62
C ALA A 83 -47.28 -20.06 34.14
#